data_AF-A0AAW0ACF6-F1
#
_entry.id   AF-A0AAW0ACF6-F1
#
_cell.length_a   1.000
_cell.length_b   1.000
_cell.length_c   1.000
_cell.angle_alpha   90.00
_cell.angle_beta   90.00
_cell.angle_gamma   90.00
#
_symmetry.space_group_name_H-M   'P 1'
#
loop_
_entity.id
_entity.type
_entity.pdbx_description
1 polymer ?
#
loop_
_entity_poly.entity_id
_entity_poly.type
_entity_poly.pdbx_seq_one_letter_code
_entity_poly.pdbx_strand_id
1 'polypeptide(L)'
;MTTVQWPGLPRVTFGSKFAVQAQQTFFDSVDEWETECAKFSASASEDPNFFCNPWAYSKRKSPRTTALVGKYWEAVNLKGNGESWEKLTSEPTFSRRIHRVSRVLLTADFVYAKAVDAPSAEDVGGIIYSINKGAVRGLELLGLVQPRTKGSGRTYKMGNKAEIKAAFCKLYDFLVVKLDDVQKAAMVFDAIMLENGLC
;
A
#
# COMPACT_ATOMS: atom_id res chain seq x y z
N MET A 1 20.63 -18.16 -9.88
CA MET A 1 19.73 -17.01 -9.60
C MET A 1 18.72 -16.96 -10.71
N THR A 2 17.50 -17.43 -10.45
CA THR A 2 16.43 -17.47 -11.44
C THR A 2 15.76 -16.09 -11.46
N THR A 3 15.82 -15.42 -12.60
CA THR A 3 15.21 -14.09 -12.79
C THR A 3 13.70 -14.27 -12.77
N VAL A 4 13.02 -13.80 -11.72
CA VAL A 4 11.55 -13.76 -11.67
C VAL A 4 11.11 -12.59 -12.55
N GLN A 5 10.40 -12.88 -13.64
CA GLN A 5 9.65 -11.87 -14.40
C GLN A 5 8.38 -11.53 -13.62
N TRP A 6 8.08 -10.24 -13.51
CA TRP A 6 7.07 -9.75 -12.58
C TRP A 6 5.68 -9.65 -13.22
N PRO A 7 4.63 -10.18 -12.57
CA PRO A 7 3.24 -9.87 -12.88
C PRO A 7 2.92 -8.41 -12.50
N GLY A 8 3.00 -7.50 -13.48
CA GLY A 8 2.98 -6.06 -13.22
C GLY A 8 1.60 -5.43 -13.09
N LEU A 9 0.91 -5.49 -11.94
CA LEU A 9 -0.36 -4.77 -11.77
C LEU A 9 -0.84 -4.27 -10.38
N PRO A 10 -0.04 -4.12 -9.30
CA PRO A 10 -0.61 -3.70 -8.01
C PRO A 10 -1.27 -2.30 -8.01
N ARG A 11 -1.04 -1.48 -9.05
CA ARG A 11 -1.71 -0.18 -9.24
C ARG A 11 -3.12 -0.23 -9.83
N VAL A 12 -3.59 -1.40 -10.26
CA VAL A 12 -4.77 -1.54 -11.14
C VAL A 12 -5.83 -2.50 -10.56
N THR A 13 -5.68 -3.06 -9.37
CA THR A 13 -6.59 -4.13 -8.91
C THR A 13 -7.28 -3.88 -7.56
N PHE A 14 -6.79 -2.97 -6.71
CA PHE A 14 -7.34 -2.81 -5.36
C PHE A 14 -8.82 -2.37 -5.35
N GLY A 15 -9.66 -3.20 -4.74
CA GLY A 15 -11.10 -2.97 -4.57
C GLY A 15 -11.95 -3.11 -5.84
N SER A 16 -11.38 -3.67 -6.91
CA SER A 16 -12.15 -4.03 -8.12
C SER A 16 -13.02 -5.26 -7.89
N LYS A 17 -14.19 -5.34 -8.53
CA LYS A 17 -15.09 -6.50 -8.37
C LYS A 17 -14.43 -7.80 -8.83
N PHE A 18 -13.60 -7.77 -9.89
CA PHE A 18 -12.85 -8.97 -10.29
C PHE A 18 -11.85 -9.39 -9.22
N ALA A 19 -11.08 -8.49 -8.60
CA ALA A 19 -10.11 -8.87 -7.56
C ALA A 19 -10.80 -9.48 -6.33
N VAL A 20 -12.00 -9.01 -6.01
CA VAL A 20 -12.80 -9.54 -4.89
C VAL A 20 -13.42 -10.91 -5.22
N GLN A 21 -13.85 -11.13 -6.47
CA GLN A 21 -14.58 -12.34 -6.88
C GLN A 21 -13.67 -13.45 -7.42
N ALA A 22 -12.60 -13.12 -8.13
CA ALA A 22 -11.67 -14.08 -8.72
C ALA A 22 -10.77 -14.76 -7.67
N GLN A 23 -10.63 -14.15 -6.48
CA GLN A 23 -9.63 -14.52 -5.47
C GLN A 23 -8.17 -14.52 -5.99
N GLN A 24 -7.95 -14.02 -7.21
CA GLN A 24 -6.65 -13.86 -7.85
C GLN A 24 -6.41 -12.37 -8.09
N THR A 25 -5.33 -11.87 -7.50
CA THR A 25 -4.93 -10.45 -7.56
C THR A 25 -3.65 -10.22 -8.36
N PHE A 26 -2.97 -11.31 -8.74
CA PHE A 26 -1.68 -11.31 -9.43
C PHE A 26 -1.76 -12.22 -10.68
N PHE A 27 -1.16 -11.78 -11.78
CA PHE A 27 -1.27 -12.40 -13.10
C PHE A 27 0.07 -12.29 -13.83
N ASP A 28 0.64 -13.39 -14.30
CA ASP A 28 1.99 -13.47 -14.85
C ASP A 28 2.11 -12.83 -16.25
N SER A 29 0.98 -12.61 -16.92
CA SER A 29 0.93 -11.93 -18.22
C SER A 29 -0.32 -11.08 -18.39
N VAL A 30 -0.25 -10.14 -19.35
CA VAL A 30 -1.42 -9.38 -19.80
C VAL A 30 -2.52 -10.34 -20.27
N ASP A 31 -2.16 -11.37 -21.03
CA ASP A 31 -3.10 -12.35 -21.57
C ASP A 31 -3.83 -13.14 -20.48
N GLU A 32 -3.13 -13.50 -19.39
CA GLU A 32 -3.74 -14.18 -18.24
C GLU A 32 -4.72 -13.26 -17.54
N TRP A 33 -4.34 -12.00 -17.33
CA TRP A 33 -5.21 -10.99 -16.74
C TRP A 33 -6.44 -10.69 -17.62
N GLU A 34 -6.27 -10.57 -18.94
CA GLU A 34 -7.37 -10.38 -19.90
C GLU A 34 -8.32 -11.57 -19.88
N THR A 35 -7.77 -12.79 -19.83
CA THR A 35 -8.55 -14.03 -19.73
C THR A 35 -9.37 -14.07 -18.45
N GLU A 36 -8.79 -13.68 -17.32
CA GLU A 36 -9.52 -13.63 -16.06
C GLU A 36 -10.60 -12.53 -16.07
N CYS A 37 -10.26 -11.34 -16.57
CA CYS A 37 -11.21 -10.24 -16.71
C CYS A 37 -12.39 -10.62 -17.61
N ALA A 38 -12.14 -11.40 -18.68
CA ALA A 38 -13.16 -11.88 -19.60
C ALA A 38 -14.27 -12.70 -18.90
N LYS A 39 -13.91 -13.44 -17.84
CA LYS A 39 -14.86 -14.23 -17.04
C LYS A 39 -15.89 -13.36 -16.31
N PHE A 40 -15.54 -12.12 -15.98
CA PHE A 40 -16.39 -11.19 -15.22
C PHE A 40 -17.08 -10.15 -16.10
N SER A 41 -16.55 -9.86 -17.29
CA SER A 41 -17.19 -8.97 -18.27
C SER A 41 -18.50 -9.51 -18.84
N ALA A 42 -18.75 -10.82 -18.75
CA ALA A 42 -20.01 -11.41 -19.17
C ALA A 42 -21.18 -11.14 -18.21
N SER A 43 -20.92 -10.73 -16.96
CA SER A 43 -21.93 -10.60 -15.91
C SER A 43 -22.06 -9.22 -15.27
N ALA A 44 -21.26 -8.23 -15.65
CA ALA A 44 -21.31 -6.90 -15.04
C ALA A 44 -21.23 -5.79 -16.11
N SER A 45 -22.21 -4.89 -16.04
CA SER A 45 -22.26 -3.53 -16.60
C SER A 45 -20.93 -3.00 -17.16
N GLU A 46 -20.99 -2.45 -18.38
CA GLU A 46 -19.94 -1.76 -19.15
C GLU A 46 -19.26 -0.57 -18.43
N ASP A 47 -19.28 -0.50 -17.10
CA ASP A 47 -18.67 0.59 -16.37
C ASP A 47 -17.14 0.48 -16.46
N PRO A 48 -16.45 1.41 -17.16
CA PRO A 48 -14.99 1.45 -17.21
C PRO A 48 -14.34 1.66 -15.82
N ASN A 49 -15.13 1.92 -14.77
CA ASN A 49 -14.69 1.98 -13.38
C ASN A 49 -14.46 0.63 -12.71
N PHE A 50 -14.72 -0.48 -13.38
CA PHE A 50 -14.49 -1.84 -12.86
C PHE A 50 -13.06 -2.07 -12.32
N PHE A 51 -12.07 -1.32 -12.83
CA PHE A 51 -10.64 -1.55 -12.61
C PHE A 51 -10.04 -0.82 -11.41
N CYS A 52 -10.72 0.15 -10.80
CA CYS A 52 -10.13 0.86 -9.67
C CYS A 52 -11.23 1.53 -8.88
N ASN A 53 -11.35 1.19 -7.60
CA ASN A 53 -12.26 1.89 -6.70
C ASN A 53 -11.85 3.39 -6.65
N PRO A 54 -12.66 4.32 -7.21
CA PRO A 54 -12.30 5.72 -7.26
C PRO A 54 -12.18 6.34 -5.86
N TRP A 55 -12.93 5.78 -4.89
CA TRP A 55 -12.90 6.22 -3.50
C TRP A 55 -11.56 5.92 -2.82
N ALA A 56 -10.86 4.87 -3.24
CA ALA A 56 -9.59 4.47 -2.65
C ALA A 56 -8.40 5.33 -3.13
N TYR A 57 -8.48 5.95 -4.31
CA TYR A 57 -7.32 6.59 -4.96
C TYR A 57 -7.55 8.03 -5.45
N SER A 58 -8.25 8.87 -4.68
CA SER A 58 -8.47 10.30 -4.96
C SER A 58 -9.13 10.62 -6.33
N LYS A 59 -9.58 11.87 -6.54
CA LYS A 59 -10.20 12.27 -7.82
C LYS A 59 -9.23 12.04 -8.99
N ARG A 60 -9.68 11.25 -9.98
CA ARG A 60 -8.90 10.89 -11.17
C ARG A 60 -8.47 12.14 -11.95
N LYS A 61 -7.16 12.35 -12.09
CA LYS A 61 -6.60 13.29 -13.08
C LYS A 61 -6.35 12.66 -14.46
N SER A 62 -6.43 11.32 -14.55
CA SER A 62 -6.19 10.55 -15.77
C SER A 62 -7.15 9.36 -15.83
N PRO A 63 -7.69 9.01 -17.01
CA PRO A 63 -8.58 7.86 -17.17
C PRO A 63 -7.76 6.58 -16.99
N ARG A 64 -7.92 5.89 -15.85
CA ARG A 64 -7.38 4.54 -15.65
C ARG A 64 -8.36 3.54 -16.29
N THR A 65 -8.16 3.22 -17.56
CA THR A 65 -9.03 2.32 -18.34
C THR A 65 -8.28 1.05 -18.75
N THR A 66 -9.02 0.00 -19.12
CA THR A 66 -8.48 -1.26 -19.67
C THR A 66 -7.54 -1.04 -20.84
N ALA A 67 -7.89 -0.09 -21.72
CA ALA A 67 -7.09 0.27 -22.87
C ALA A 67 -5.67 0.76 -22.53
N LEU A 68 -5.41 1.11 -21.27
CA LEU A 68 -4.08 1.51 -20.79
C LEU A 68 -3.34 0.41 -20.04
N VAL A 69 -3.94 -0.76 -19.80
CA VAL A 69 -3.34 -1.84 -19.01
C VAL A 69 -2.10 -2.40 -19.69
N GLY A 70 -2.12 -2.66 -21.00
CA GLY A 70 -0.92 -3.05 -21.74
C GLY A 70 0.21 -2.03 -21.61
N LYS A 71 -0.10 -0.74 -21.70
CA LYS A 71 0.88 0.35 -21.51
C LYS A 71 1.42 0.40 -20.07
N TYR A 72 0.58 0.11 -19.08
CA TYR A 72 1.04 -0.01 -17.70
C TYR A 72 1.94 -1.21 -17.54
N TRP A 73 1.59 -2.35 -18.11
CA TRP A 73 2.37 -3.59 -18.04
C TRP A 73 3.76 -3.44 -18.68
N GLU A 74 3.83 -2.83 -19.87
CA GLU A 74 5.09 -2.51 -20.54
C GLU A 74 5.93 -1.50 -19.75
N ALA A 75 5.28 -0.54 -19.08
CA ALA A 75 5.94 0.42 -18.21
C ALA A 75 6.40 -0.21 -16.89
N VAL A 76 5.75 -1.28 -16.43
CA VAL A 76 6.20 -2.13 -15.31
C VAL A 76 7.25 -3.12 -15.83
N ASN A 77 8.30 -2.58 -16.44
CA ASN A 77 9.59 -3.27 -16.52
C ASN A 77 10.35 -3.04 -15.20
N LEU A 78 9.64 -3.23 -14.08
CA LEU A 78 10.25 -3.30 -12.76
C LEU A 78 10.96 -4.64 -12.71
N LYS A 79 12.14 -4.72 -13.32
CA LYS A 79 13.14 -5.68 -12.86
C LYS A 79 13.23 -5.46 -11.36
N GLY A 80 12.66 -6.37 -10.58
CA GLY A 80 12.81 -6.43 -9.14
C GLY A 80 14.30 -6.52 -8.85
N ASN A 81 14.94 -5.36 -8.72
CA ASN A 81 16.37 -5.24 -8.46
C ASN A 81 16.64 -5.49 -6.96
N GLY A 82 15.83 -6.32 -6.28
CA GLY A 82 15.84 -6.41 -4.82
C GLY A 82 15.66 -5.05 -4.15
N GLU A 83 14.78 -4.20 -4.69
CA GLU A 83 14.58 -2.87 -4.10
C GLU A 83 13.92 -3.00 -2.74
N SER A 84 14.55 -2.41 -1.72
CA SER A 84 14.06 -2.47 -0.35
C SER A 84 12.82 -1.59 -0.16
N TRP A 85 12.02 -1.92 0.86
CA TRP A 85 10.92 -1.08 1.35
C TRP A 85 11.34 0.39 1.50
N GLU A 86 12.49 0.63 2.12
CA GLU A 86 13.01 1.98 2.34
C GLU A 86 13.25 2.70 1.01
N LYS A 87 13.85 2.02 0.03
CA LYS A 87 14.13 2.60 -1.29
C LYS A 87 12.86 3.04 -2.00
N LEU A 88 11.86 2.16 -2.07
CA LEU A 88 10.61 2.43 -2.79
C LEU A 88 9.73 3.50 -2.12
N THR A 89 9.81 3.60 -0.78
CA THR A 89 9.03 4.57 -0.01
C THR A 89 9.72 5.93 0.13
N SER A 90 11.05 5.99 0.01
CA SER A 90 11.84 7.23 0.15
C SER A 90 12.22 7.85 -1.20
N GLU A 91 12.57 7.05 -2.22
CA GLU A 91 13.15 7.59 -3.44
C GLU A 91 12.11 8.28 -4.35
N PRO A 92 12.46 9.45 -4.92
CA PRO A 92 11.62 10.18 -5.86
C PRO A 92 11.65 9.61 -7.30
N THR A 93 12.48 8.60 -7.55
CA THR A 93 12.68 7.93 -8.86
C THR A 93 11.44 7.15 -9.29
N PHE A 94 10.66 6.61 -8.35
CA PHE A 94 9.38 5.91 -8.58
C PHE A 94 8.21 6.84 -9.01
N SER A 95 8.57 7.96 -9.65
CA SER A 95 7.79 9.10 -10.11
C SER A 95 7.59 10.20 -9.05
N ARG A 96 8.17 11.37 -9.36
CA ARG A 96 7.89 12.67 -8.73
C ARG A 96 6.40 13.07 -8.72
N ARG A 97 5.53 12.29 -9.39
CA ARG A 97 4.12 12.59 -9.60
C ARG A 97 3.18 11.84 -8.65
N ILE A 98 3.67 10.87 -7.89
CA ILE A 98 2.84 10.13 -6.91
C ILE A 98 2.99 10.76 -5.53
N HIS A 99 1.85 11.09 -4.92
CA HIS A 99 1.82 11.57 -3.55
C HIS A 99 2.41 10.52 -2.59
N ARG A 100 3.16 10.96 -1.58
CA ARG A 100 3.94 10.07 -0.71
C ARG A 100 3.16 8.92 -0.09
N VAL A 101 1.96 9.18 0.42
CA VAL A 101 1.06 8.14 0.97
C VAL A 101 0.78 7.05 -0.05
N SER A 102 0.50 7.43 -1.30
CA SER A 102 0.22 6.47 -2.37
C SER A 102 1.45 5.65 -2.77
N ARG A 103 2.67 6.12 -2.51
CA ARG A 103 3.89 5.30 -2.69
C ARG A 103 4.00 4.22 -1.62
N VAL A 104 3.67 4.54 -0.37
CA VAL A 104 3.69 3.57 0.74
C VAL A 104 2.63 2.50 0.54
N LEU A 105 1.40 2.88 0.21
CA LEU A 105 0.33 1.91 -0.10
C LEU A 105 0.72 0.98 -1.24
N LEU A 106 1.32 1.53 -2.29
CA LEU A 106 1.77 0.69 -3.40
C LEU A 106 2.97 -0.21 -3.03
N THR A 107 3.86 0.28 -2.17
CA THR A 107 4.97 -0.56 -1.69
C THR A 107 4.43 -1.69 -0.81
N ALA A 108 3.37 -1.44 -0.03
CA ALA A 108 2.65 -2.47 0.69
C ALA A 108 2.04 -3.52 -0.25
N ASP A 109 1.42 -3.10 -1.34
CA ASP A 109 0.92 -4.03 -2.35
C ASP A 109 2.05 -4.92 -2.91
N PHE A 110 3.24 -4.35 -3.13
CA PHE A 110 4.42 -5.12 -3.54
C PHE A 110 4.92 -6.07 -2.45
N VAL A 111 4.85 -5.69 -1.17
CA VAL A 111 5.18 -6.60 -0.05
C VAL A 111 4.24 -7.79 -0.02
N TYR A 112 2.93 -7.55 -0.17
CA TYR A 112 1.94 -8.63 -0.21
C TYR A 112 2.06 -9.52 -1.45
N ALA A 113 2.51 -8.94 -2.56
CA ALA A 113 2.88 -9.67 -3.77
C ALA A 113 4.20 -10.45 -3.65
N LYS A 114 4.89 -10.37 -2.49
CA LYS A 114 6.25 -10.93 -2.27
C LYS A 114 7.30 -10.37 -3.24
N ALA A 115 7.06 -9.16 -3.74
CA ALA A 115 7.95 -8.43 -4.62
C ALA A 115 8.97 -7.55 -3.88
N VAL A 116 8.66 -7.21 -2.64
CA VAL A 116 9.51 -6.46 -1.73
C VAL A 116 9.47 -7.20 -0.39
N ASP A 117 10.62 -7.28 0.27
CA ASP A 117 10.66 -7.87 1.60
C ASP A 117 9.77 -7.11 2.57
N ALA A 118 9.09 -7.85 3.45
CA ALA A 118 8.23 -7.24 4.45
C ALA A 118 9.05 -6.33 5.37
N PRO A 119 8.62 -5.07 5.59
CA PRO A 119 9.34 -4.15 6.46
C PRO A 119 9.25 -4.60 7.91
N SER A 120 10.26 -4.25 8.69
CA SER A 120 10.17 -4.34 10.15
C SER A 120 9.20 -3.28 10.70
N ALA A 121 8.71 -3.47 11.93
CA ALA A 121 7.94 -2.44 12.63
C ALA A 121 8.73 -1.12 12.75
N GLU A 122 10.05 -1.23 12.85
CA GLU A 122 10.96 -0.08 12.87
C GLU A 122 10.96 0.72 11.57
N ASP A 123 10.98 0.04 10.42
CA ASP A 123 10.92 0.67 9.10
C ASP A 123 9.59 1.38 8.90
N VAL A 124 8.49 0.72 9.26
CA VAL A 124 7.15 1.31 9.20
C VAL A 124 7.03 2.52 10.14
N GLY A 125 7.54 2.45 11.36
CA GLY A 125 7.59 3.59 12.29
C GLY A 125 8.36 4.78 11.71
N GLY A 126 9.45 4.53 10.98
CA GLY A 126 10.18 5.56 10.23
C GLY A 126 9.35 6.23 9.14
N ILE A 127 8.50 5.46 8.45
CA ILE A 127 7.58 5.95 7.42
C ILE A 127 6.39 6.71 8.03
N ILE A 128 5.87 6.29 9.18
CA ILE A 128 4.81 7.00 9.91
C ILE A 128 5.27 8.42 10.26
N TYR A 129 6.44 8.54 10.88
CA TYR A 129 7.08 9.83 11.12
C TYR A 129 7.30 10.58 9.80
N SER A 130 7.72 9.82 8.78
CA SER A 130 7.91 10.22 7.40
C SER A 130 6.75 11.08 6.87
N ILE A 131 5.60 10.42 6.78
CA ILE A 131 4.33 10.91 6.25
C ILE A 131 3.72 11.97 7.15
N ASN A 132 3.80 11.78 8.48
CA ASN A 132 3.24 12.68 9.48
C ASN A 132 1.74 12.99 9.26
N LYS A 133 0.91 11.95 9.02
CA LYS A 133 -0.54 12.09 8.79
C LYS A 133 -1.39 11.21 9.73
N GLY A 134 -2.20 10.30 9.17
CA GLY A 134 -3.24 9.53 9.86
C GLY A 134 -2.66 8.68 10.98
N ALA A 135 -1.67 7.84 10.67
CA ALA A 135 -1.08 6.96 11.68
C ALA A 135 -0.50 7.70 12.90
N VAL A 136 0.13 8.86 12.69
CA VAL A 136 0.58 9.70 13.82
C VAL A 136 -0.62 10.17 14.66
N ARG A 137 -1.73 10.56 14.03
CA ARG A 137 -2.96 10.92 14.74
C ARG A 137 -3.53 9.73 15.51
N GLY A 138 -3.50 8.52 14.96
CA GLY A 138 -3.89 7.30 15.68
C GLY A 138 -3.06 7.12 16.95
N LEU A 139 -1.73 7.26 16.87
CA LEU A 139 -0.85 7.17 18.04
C LEU A 139 -1.15 8.26 19.10
N GLU A 140 -1.49 9.48 18.67
CA GLU A 140 -1.92 10.56 19.59
C GLU A 140 -3.23 10.21 20.29
N LEU A 141 -4.22 9.66 19.57
CA LEU A 141 -5.53 9.29 20.11
C LEU A 141 -5.42 8.14 21.12
N LEU A 142 -4.47 7.24 20.91
CA LEU A 142 -4.14 6.16 21.86
C LEU A 142 -3.33 6.66 23.06
N GLY A 143 -2.94 7.94 23.11
CA GLY A 143 -2.12 8.50 24.18
C GLY A 143 -0.68 7.98 24.20
N LEU A 144 -0.20 7.40 23.09
CA LEU A 144 1.14 6.82 22.99
C LEU A 144 2.20 7.87 22.64
N VAL A 145 1.78 8.98 22.04
CA VAL A 145 2.64 10.14 21.72
C VAL A 145 1.89 11.42 22.05
N GLN A 146 2.64 12.50 22.29
CA GLN A 146 2.02 13.78 22.56
C GLN A 146 1.26 14.32 21.34
N PRO A 147 0.05 14.89 21.51
CA PRO A 147 -0.67 15.54 20.43
C PRO A 147 0.19 16.60 19.74
N ARG A 148 0.30 16.54 18.42
CA ARG A 148 1.01 17.58 17.67
C ARG A 148 0.36 18.94 17.89
N THR A 149 1.19 19.93 18.21
CA THR A 149 0.73 21.30 18.33
C THR A 149 0.62 21.96 16.96
N LYS A 150 -0.42 22.79 16.81
CA LYS A 150 -0.59 23.59 15.60
C LYS A 150 0.54 24.63 15.56
N GLY A 151 1.34 24.61 14.50
CA GLY A 151 2.36 25.62 14.24
C GLY A 151 1.75 26.88 13.64
N SER A 152 2.60 27.80 13.19
CA SER A 152 2.17 28.96 12.41
C SER A 152 1.66 28.49 11.02
N GLY A 153 0.35 28.62 10.80
CA GLY A 153 -0.31 28.25 9.54
C GLY A 153 -0.97 26.86 9.53
N ARG A 154 -0.86 26.12 8.41
CA ARG A 154 -1.41 24.76 8.23
C ARG A 154 -0.40 23.65 8.56
N THR A 155 0.70 23.99 9.23
CA THR A 155 1.77 23.06 9.59
C THR A 155 1.62 22.64 11.05
N TYR A 156 1.84 21.35 11.31
CA TYR A 156 1.91 20.80 12.66
C TYR A 156 3.37 20.64 13.04
N LYS A 157 3.74 20.97 14.28
CA LYS A 157 5.09 20.69 14.78
C LYS A 157 5.23 19.18 14.87
N MET A 158 6.16 18.62 14.10
CA MET A 158 6.45 17.19 14.15
C MET A 158 6.99 16.80 15.53
N GLY A 159 6.51 15.67 16.06
CA GLY A 159 7.12 15.01 17.22
C GLY A 159 8.54 14.51 16.90
N ASN A 160 9.22 13.93 17.87
CA ASN A 160 10.55 13.37 17.65
C ASN A 160 10.45 12.06 16.82
N LYS A 161 11.31 11.87 15.81
CA LYS A 161 11.36 10.63 15.01
C LYS A 161 11.51 9.39 15.90
N ALA A 162 12.39 9.46 16.89
CA ALA A 162 12.65 8.36 17.80
C ALA A 162 11.41 8.04 18.66
N GLU A 163 10.68 9.07 19.10
CA GLU A 163 9.45 8.92 19.89
C GLU A 163 8.35 8.23 19.08
N ILE A 164 8.06 8.73 17.86
CA ILE A 164 7.03 8.13 16.99
C ILE A 164 7.38 6.68 16.65
N LYS A 165 8.64 6.41 16.29
CA LYS A 165 9.10 5.06 15.97
C LYS A 165 8.95 4.13 17.18
N ALA A 166 9.42 4.54 18.35
CA ALA A 166 9.33 3.73 19.57
C ALA A 166 7.88 3.48 19.99
N ALA A 167 7.00 4.48 19.89
CA ALA A 167 5.58 4.33 20.20
C ALA A 167 4.89 3.32 19.29
N PHE A 168 5.20 3.36 17.98
CA PHE A 168 4.67 2.40 17.02
C PHE A 168 5.18 0.98 17.30
N CYS A 169 6.49 0.78 17.49
CA CYS A 169 7.05 -0.53 17.83
C CYS A 169 6.42 -1.09 19.11
N LYS A 170 6.27 -0.27 20.14
CA LYS A 170 5.65 -0.67 21.41
C LYS A 170 4.21 -1.15 21.22
N LEU A 171 3.42 -0.46 20.38
CA LEU A 171 2.06 -0.88 20.06
C LEU A 171 2.05 -2.19 19.27
N TYR A 172 2.93 -2.31 18.28
CA TYR A 172 3.07 -3.52 17.48
C TYR A 172 3.40 -4.73 18.37
N ASP A 173 4.44 -4.64 19.19
CA ASP A 173 4.87 -5.70 20.10
C ASP A 173 3.77 -6.07 21.11
N PHE A 174 3.05 -5.07 21.62
CA PHE A 174 1.90 -5.31 22.49
C PHE A 174 0.83 -6.14 21.78
N LEU A 175 0.46 -5.80 20.55
CA LEU A 175 -0.55 -6.53 19.79
C LEU A 175 -0.08 -7.92 19.35
N VAL A 176 1.21 -8.09 19.02
CA VAL A 176 1.82 -9.40 18.76
C VAL A 176 1.61 -10.34 19.96
N VAL A 177 1.75 -9.84 21.18
CA VAL A 177 1.57 -10.64 22.40
C VAL A 177 0.09 -10.84 22.75
N LYS A 178 -0.79 -9.89 22.43
CA LYS A 178 -2.20 -9.91 22.85
C LYS A 178 -3.16 -10.56 21.88
N LEU A 179 -2.85 -10.57 20.59
CA LEU A 179 -3.68 -11.22 19.59
C LEU A 179 -3.30 -12.70 19.46
N ASP A 180 -4.31 -13.55 19.42
CA ASP A 180 -4.11 -14.96 19.08
C ASP A 180 -3.90 -15.14 17.57
N ASP A 181 -3.51 -16.36 17.16
CA ASP A 181 -3.19 -16.65 15.77
C ASP A 181 -4.41 -16.58 14.85
N VAL A 182 -5.61 -16.87 15.37
CA VAL A 182 -6.86 -16.79 14.61
C VAL A 182 -7.17 -15.33 14.30
N GLN A 183 -7.06 -14.45 15.30
CA GLN A 183 -7.22 -13.01 15.15
C GLN A 183 -6.17 -12.44 14.20
N LYS A 184 -4.90 -12.79 14.37
CA LYS A 184 -3.80 -12.34 13.49
C LYS A 184 -4.03 -12.76 12.05
N ALA A 185 -4.42 -14.02 11.81
CA ALA A 185 -4.72 -14.51 10.46
C ALA A 185 -5.93 -13.79 9.85
N ALA A 186 -6.99 -13.58 10.62
CA ALA A 186 -8.23 -12.95 10.14
C ALA A 186 -8.01 -11.51 9.63
N MET A 187 -7.07 -10.78 10.21
CA MET A 187 -6.74 -9.40 9.80
C MET A 187 -5.47 -9.29 8.95
N VAL A 188 -4.78 -10.41 8.68
CA VAL A 188 -3.45 -10.41 8.05
C VAL A 188 -2.50 -9.49 8.84
N PHE A 189 -2.36 -9.78 10.14
CA PHE A 189 -1.66 -8.90 11.07
C PHE A 189 -0.17 -8.80 10.75
N ASP A 190 0.26 -7.59 10.40
CA ASP A 190 1.65 -7.18 10.31
C ASP A 190 1.80 -5.66 10.56
N ALA A 191 3.02 -5.15 10.43
CA ALA A 191 3.33 -3.74 10.68
C ALA A 191 2.63 -2.80 9.68
N ILE A 192 2.46 -3.20 8.42
CA ILE A 192 1.79 -2.39 7.40
C ILE A 192 0.30 -2.30 7.71
N MET A 193 -0.32 -3.43 8.03
CA MET A 193 -1.73 -3.50 8.41
C MET A 193 -2.00 -2.62 9.64
N LEU A 194 -1.14 -2.70 10.68
CA LEU A 194 -1.28 -1.86 11.87
C LEU A 194 -1.16 -0.37 11.55
N GLU A 195 -0.24 0.04 10.68
CA GLU A 195 -0.12 1.44 10.24
C GLU A 195 -1.39 1.95 9.57
N ASN A 196 -1.95 1.14 8.66
CA ASN A 196 -3.21 1.45 8.01
C ASN A 196 -4.37 1.54 9.01
N GLY A 197 -4.41 0.65 10.02
CA GLY A 197 -5.42 0.67 11.08
C GLY A 197 -5.35 1.88 12.02
N LEU A 198 -4.22 2.59 12.05
CA LEU A 198 -4.05 3.84 12.81
C LEU A 198 -4.51 5.10 12.05
N CYS A 199 -4.80 4.99 10.74
CA CYS A 199 -5.18 6.11 9.88
C CYS A 199 -6.68 6.39 9.91
#